data_AF-A0A844EHP0-F1
#
_entry.id   AF-A0A844EHP0-F1
#
_cell.length_a   1.000
_cell.length_b   1.000
_cell.length_c   1.000
_cell.angle_alpha   90.00
_cell.angle_beta   90.00
_cell.angle_gamma   90.00
#
_symmetry.space_group_name_H-M   'P 1'
#
loop_
_entity.id
_entity.type
_entity.pdbx_description
1 polymer ?
#
loop_
_entity_poly.entity_id
_entity_poly.type
_entity_poly.pdbx_seq_one_letter_code
_entity_poly.pdbx_strand_id
1 'polypeptide(L)'
;ATTARRIFGLPSNEAVTPELRRQAKAVNFGIVYGISDFGLSQNTGITRKQAHQFIERYFEEYPGVKKYMDDIVKFARNHRYVETIAHRRRYLPDINSKSFNLRSFAERT
;
A
#
# COMPACT_ATOMS: atom_id res chain seq x y z
N ALA A 1 -13.28 7.41 -9.95
CA ALA A 1 -12.96 8.86 -9.93
C ALA A 1 -12.90 9.39 -8.50
N THR A 2 -13.78 8.94 -7.59
CA THR A 2 -13.85 9.38 -6.18
C THR A 2 -12.54 9.23 -5.41
N THR A 3 -11.85 8.09 -5.54
CA THR A 3 -10.57 7.85 -4.83
C THR A 3 -9.46 8.80 -5.31
N ALA A 4 -9.41 9.10 -6.61
CA ALA A 4 -8.49 10.11 -7.14
C ALA A 4 -8.78 11.48 -6.52
N ARG A 5 -10.05 11.91 -6.51
CA ARG A 5 -10.42 13.20 -5.91
C ARG A 5 -10.02 13.31 -4.43
N ARG A 6 -10.25 12.26 -3.64
CA ARG A 6 -9.90 12.24 -2.20
C ARG A 6 -8.39 12.28 -1.96
N ILE A 7 -7.64 11.43 -2.67
CA ILE A 7 -6.18 11.36 -2.53
C ILE A 7 -5.49 12.65 -3.03
N PHE A 8 -5.98 13.22 -4.14
CA PHE A 8 -5.42 14.45 -4.71
C PHE A 8 -6.06 15.74 -4.16
N GLY A 9 -7.02 15.64 -3.23
CA GLY A 9 -7.70 16.79 -2.64
C GLY A 9 -8.44 17.69 -3.64
N LEU A 10 -8.92 17.14 -4.77
CA LEU A 10 -9.55 17.93 -5.82
C LEU A 10 -10.98 18.35 -5.43
N PRO A 11 -11.39 19.61 -5.71
CA PRO A 11 -12.77 20.07 -5.57
C PRO A 11 -13.73 19.18 -6.37
N SER A 12 -14.99 19.07 -5.94
CA SER A 12 -16.04 18.29 -6.62
C SER A 12 -16.24 18.69 -8.08
N ASN A 13 -15.90 19.93 -8.42
CA ASN A 13 -16.20 20.54 -9.72
C ASN A 13 -15.06 20.37 -10.72
N GLU A 14 -13.87 19.95 -10.27
CA GLU A 14 -12.71 19.80 -11.14
C GLU A 14 -12.77 18.47 -11.92
N ALA A 15 -12.35 18.46 -13.19
CA ALA A 15 -12.40 17.26 -14.02
C ALA A 15 -11.25 16.29 -13.68
N VAL A 16 -11.58 15.03 -13.38
CA VAL A 16 -10.56 13.97 -13.21
C VAL A 16 -10.08 13.53 -14.58
N THR A 17 -8.84 13.90 -14.93
CA THR A 17 -8.23 13.48 -16.19
C THR A 17 -7.90 11.98 -16.21
N PRO A 18 -7.81 11.34 -17.39
CA PRO A 18 -7.38 9.93 -17.50
C PRO A 18 -6.01 9.68 -16.86
N GLU A 19 -5.09 10.65 -16.98
CA GLU A 19 -3.77 10.62 -16.36
C GLU A 19 -3.86 10.56 -14.83
N LEU A 20 -4.65 11.47 -14.24
CA LEU A 20 -4.86 11.50 -12.80
C LEU A 20 -5.49 10.20 -12.28
N ARG A 21 -6.42 9.63 -13.06
CA ARG A 21 -7.00 8.32 -12.74
C ARG A 21 -5.97 7.21 -12.79
N ARG A 22 -5.04 7.22 -13.74
CA ARG A 22 -3.94 6.24 -13.85
C ARG A 22 -3.01 6.34 -12.64
N GLN A 23 -2.63 7.56 -12.27
CA GLN A 23 -1.81 7.81 -11.08
C GLN A 23 -2.54 7.34 -9.81
N ALA A 24 -3.80 7.71 -9.62
CA ALA A 24 -4.60 7.24 -8.49
C ALA A 24 -4.71 5.72 -8.44
N LYS A 25 -4.81 5.03 -9.59
CA LYS A 25 -4.83 3.57 -9.66
C LYS A 25 -3.49 2.99 -9.20
N ALA A 26 -2.38 3.49 -9.72
CA ALA A 26 -1.04 3.06 -9.33
C ALA A 26 -0.78 3.28 -7.84
N VAL A 27 -1.26 4.39 -7.28
CA VAL A 27 -1.22 4.69 -5.84
C VAL A 27 -2.05 3.66 -5.05
N ASN A 28 -3.32 3.47 -5.39
CA ASN A 28 -4.20 2.55 -4.66
C ASN A 28 -3.67 1.11 -4.64
N PHE A 29 -3.28 0.58 -5.81
CA PHE A 29 -2.76 -0.77 -5.89
C PHE A 29 -1.35 -0.87 -5.33
N GLY A 30 -0.52 0.17 -5.47
CA GLY A 30 0.82 0.19 -4.89
C GLY A 30 0.81 0.18 -3.37
N ILE A 31 -0.01 1.02 -2.72
CA ILE A 31 -0.03 1.15 -1.26
C ILE A 31 -0.52 -0.15 -0.60
N VAL A 32 -1.56 -0.79 -1.14
CA VAL A 32 -2.07 -2.07 -0.61
C VAL A 32 -0.99 -3.16 -0.59
N TYR A 33 -0.03 -3.11 -1.53
CA TYR A 33 1.09 -4.06 -1.61
C TYR A 33 2.38 -3.53 -0.95
N GLY A 34 2.32 -2.45 -0.16
CA GLY A 34 3.47 -1.92 0.56
C GLY A 34 4.55 -1.33 -0.35
N ILE A 35 4.14 -0.66 -1.44
CA ILE A 35 5.08 0.11 -2.27
C ILE A 35 5.73 1.21 -1.44
N SER A 36 7.02 1.46 -1.66
CA SER A 36 7.72 2.57 -1.02
C SER A 36 7.50 3.89 -1.78
N ASP A 37 7.76 5.02 -1.12
CA ASP A 37 7.77 6.36 -1.77
C ASP A 37 8.61 6.36 -3.06
N PHE A 38 9.73 5.64 -3.05
CA PHE A 38 10.60 5.48 -4.21
C PHE A 38 9.90 4.71 -5.33
N GLY A 39 9.34 3.52 -5.04
CA GLY A 39 8.63 2.73 -6.05
C GLY A 39 7.42 3.47 -6.62
N LEU A 40 6.71 4.22 -5.77
CA LEU A 40 5.57 5.02 -6.20
C LEU A 40 6.01 6.17 -7.11
N SER A 41 7.10 6.87 -6.77
CA SER A 41 7.65 7.95 -7.60
C SER A 41 8.05 7.47 -9.00
N GLN A 42 8.67 6.29 -9.10
CA GLN A 42 9.07 5.70 -10.39
C GLN A 42 7.85 5.31 -11.25
N ASN A 43 6.82 4.73 -10.63
CA ASN A 43 5.64 4.26 -11.36
C ASN A 43 4.70 5.39 -11.82
N THR A 44 4.73 6.55 -11.14
CA THR A 44 3.79 7.65 -11.40
C THR A 44 4.45 8.90 -11.98
N GLY A 45 5.78 8.98 -11.99
CA GLY A 45 6.54 10.12 -12.50
C GLY A 45 6.50 11.35 -11.58
N ILE A 46 5.94 11.22 -10.38
CA ILE A 46 5.92 12.30 -9.38
C ILE A 46 7.22 12.32 -8.55
N THR A 47 7.47 13.42 -7.86
CA THR A 47 8.63 13.49 -6.95
C THR A 47 8.45 12.56 -5.75
N ARG A 48 9.57 12.08 -5.17
CA ARG A 48 9.53 11.27 -3.93
C ARG A 48 8.78 11.95 -2.79
N LYS A 49 8.91 13.27 -2.67
CA LYS A 49 8.19 14.07 -1.65
C LYS A 49 6.68 14.01 -1.85
N GLN A 50 6.21 14.15 -3.09
CA GLN A 50 4.79 14.02 -3.41
C GLN A 50 4.30 12.60 -3.17
N ALA A 51 5.08 11.58 -3.57
CA ALA A 51 4.76 10.19 -3.30
C ALA A 51 4.57 9.92 -1.81
N HIS A 52 5.48 10.40 -0.97
CA HIS A 52 5.37 10.30 0.48
C HIS A 52 4.08 10.94 1.01
N GLN A 53 3.79 12.18 0.60
CA GLN A 53 2.57 12.89 0.99
C GLN A 53 1.29 12.14 0.55
N PHE A 54 1.31 11.48 -0.60
CA PHE A 54 0.17 10.67 -1.05
C PHE A 54 -0.03 9.42 -0.20
N ILE A 55 1.04 8.75 0.21
CA ILE A 55 0.96 7.56 1.07
C ILE A 55 0.42 7.94 2.45
N GLU A 56 0.95 9.00 3.05
CA GLU A 56 0.47 9.52 4.35
C GLU A 56 -1.02 9.85 4.28
N ARG A 57 -1.42 10.67 3.30
CA ARG A 57 -2.82 11.07 3.12
C ARG A 57 -3.76 9.90 2.84
N TYR A 58 -3.29 8.88 2.14
CA TYR A 58 -4.06 7.67 1.94
C TYR A 58 -4.33 6.95 3.27
N PHE A 59 -3.33 6.82 4.14
CA PHE A 59 -3.52 6.18 5.44
C PHE A 59 -4.33 7.04 6.42
N GLU A 60 -4.29 8.36 6.30
CA GLU A 60 -5.19 9.28 7.02
C GLU A 60 -6.66 9.07 6.61
N GLU A 61 -6.93 8.97 5.31
CA GLU A 61 -8.27 8.73 4.78
C GLU A 61 -8.77 7.29 5.03
N TYR A 62 -7.85 6.32 5.09
CA TYR A 62 -8.15 4.90 5.23
C TYR A 62 -7.39 4.24 6.40
N PRO A 63 -7.64 4.68 7.66
CA PRO A 63 -6.89 4.20 8.83
C PRO A 63 -7.10 2.70 9.09
N GLY A 64 -8.26 2.15 8.69
CA GLY A 64 -8.54 0.72 8.77
C GLY A 64 -7.62 -0.15 7.91
N VAL A 65 -7.15 0.37 6.76
CA VAL A 65 -6.20 -0.33 5.90
C VAL A 65 -4.85 -0.43 6.59
N LYS A 66 -4.34 0.69 7.13
CA LYS A 66 -3.08 0.70 7.88
C LYS A 66 -3.13 -0.27 9.05
N LYS A 67 -4.21 -0.22 9.84
CA LYS A 67 -4.41 -1.14 10.97
C LYS A 67 -4.38 -2.61 10.51
N TYR A 68 -5.12 -2.95 9.46
CA TYR A 68 -5.14 -4.30 8.92
C TYR A 68 -3.75 -4.77 8.47
N MET A 69 -2.99 -3.92 7.77
CA MET A 69 -1.62 -4.23 7.35
C MET A 69 -0.68 -4.47 8.55
N ASP A 70 -0.75 -3.61 9.57
CA ASP A 70 0.06 -3.76 10.78
C ASP A 70 -0.32 -5.05 11.54
N ASP A 71 -1.61 -5.38 11.61
CA ASP A 71 -2.11 -6.54 12.34
C ASP A 71 -1.82 -7.86 11.62
N ILE A 72 -1.95 -7.92 10.28
CA ILE A 72 -1.65 -9.15 9.53
C ILE A 72 -0.15 -9.48 9.55
N VAL A 73 0.74 -8.47 9.55
CA VAL A 73 2.19 -8.69 9.72
C VAL A 73 2.51 -9.26 11.10
N LYS A 74 1.89 -8.73 12.17
CA LYS A 74 2.03 -9.29 13.52
C LYS A 74 1.53 -10.72 13.59
N PHE A 75 0.36 -11.00 13.01
CA PHE A 75 -0.20 -12.35 12.91
C PHE A 75 0.79 -13.29 12.21
N ALA A 76 1.32 -12.89 11.06
CA ALA A 76 2.29 -13.66 10.28
C ALA A 76 3.59 -13.92 11.05
N ARG A 77 4.11 -12.94 11.81
CA ARG A 77 5.31 -13.15 12.65
C ARG A 77 5.08 -14.18 13.75
N ASN A 78 3.91 -14.17 14.37
CA ASN A 78 3.56 -15.12 15.43
C ASN A 78 3.26 -16.53 14.90
N HIS A 79 2.53 -16.63 13.79
CA HIS A 79 2.02 -17.91 13.27
C HIS A 79 2.83 -18.49 12.11
N ARG A 80 3.68 -17.68 11.46
CA ARG A 80 4.47 -18.02 10.26
C ARG A 80 3.65 -18.37 9.02
N TYR A 81 2.39 -17.96 8.99
CA TYR A 81 1.52 -18.05 7.82
C TYR A 81 0.49 -16.92 7.82
N VAL A 82 -0.17 -16.74 6.67
CA VAL A 82 -1.39 -15.95 6.52
C VAL A 82 -2.46 -16.80 5.84
N GLU A 83 -3.72 -16.40 5.98
CA GLU A 83 -4.87 -17.18 5.50
C GLU A 83 -5.82 -16.30 4.69
N THR A 84 -6.36 -16.84 3.61
CA THR A 84 -7.43 -16.17 2.84
C THR A 84 -8.78 -16.36 3.52
N ILE A 85 -9.80 -15.60 3.09
CA ILE A 85 -11.18 -15.72 3.61
C ILE A 85 -11.73 -17.15 3.43
N ALA A 86 -11.30 -17.87 2.39
CA ALA A 86 -11.67 -19.26 2.12
C ALA A 86 -10.76 -20.29 2.82
N HIS A 87 -10.05 -19.88 3.87
CA HIS A 87 -9.20 -20.72 4.70
C HIS A 87 -7.96 -21.34 4.03
N ARG A 88 -7.56 -20.83 2.87
CA ARG A 88 -6.30 -21.25 2.23
C ARG A 88 -5.12 -20.57 2.91
N ARG A 89 -4.16 -21.35 3.38
CA ARG A 89 -2.95 -20.85 4.05
C ARG A 89 -1.78 -20.67 3.09
N ARG A 90 -1.02 -19.60 3.31
CA ARG A 90 0.31 -19.37 2.72
C ARG A 90 1.33 -19.27 3.85
N TYR A 91 2.29 -20.18 3.86
CA TYR A 91 3.38 -20.16 4.84
C TYR A 91 4.48 -19.16 4.42
N LEU A 92 5.01 -18.45 5.41
CA LEU A 92 6.02 -17.41 5.23
C LEU A 92 7.24 -17.75 6.10
N PRO A 93 8.15 -18.63 5.63
CA PRO A 93 9.29 -19.08 6.43
C PRO A 93 10.23 -17.94 6.82
N ASP A 94 10.35 -16.93 5.95
CA ASP A 94 11.28 -15.80 6.11
C ASP A 94 10.72 -14.63 6.92
N ILE A 95 9.47 -14.71 7.41
CA ILE A 95 8.83 -13.58 8.14
C ILE A 95 9.56 -13.19 9.43
N ASN A 96 10.35 -14.11 9.98
CA ASN A 96 11.21 -13.90 11.15
C ASN A 96 12.71 -13.96 10.80
N SER A 97 13.07 -13.85 9.52
CA SER A 97 14.46 -13.89 9.09
C SER A 97 15.26 -12.76 9.74
N LYS A 98 16.50 -13.05 10.15
CA LYS A 98 17.44 -12.03 10.62
C LYS A 98 17.82 -11.07 9.49
N SER A 99 17.82 -11.56 8.25
CA SER A 99 18.05 -10.73 7.06
C SER A 99 16.89 -9.77 6.86
N PHE A 100 17.19 -8.46 6.94
CA PHE A 100 16.20 -7.41 6.73
C PHE A 100 15.52 -7.53 5.37
N ASN A 101 16.29 -7.80 4.30
CA ASN A 101 15.74 -7.88 2.94
C ASN A 101 14.75 -9.04 2.78
N LEU A 102 15.06 -10.22 3.33
CA LEU A 102 14.16 -11.38 3.28
C LEU A 102 12.91 -11.14 4.11
N ARG A 103 13.06 -10.58 5.32
CA ARG A 103 11.94 -10.25 6.20
C ARG A 103 11.01 -9.21 5.57
N SER A 104 11.56 -8.09 5.11
CA SER A 104 10.79 -7.01 4.47
C SER A 104 10.13 -7.45 3.15
N PHE A 105 10.68 -8.47 2.47
CA PHE A 105 10.02 -9.09 1.33
C PHE A 105 8.86 -9.99 1.78
N ALA A 106 9.06 -10.84 2.79
CA ALA A 106 8.03 -11.72 3.34
C ALA A 106 6.82 -10.93 3.89
N GLU A 107 7.03 -9.74 4.44
CA GLU A 107 5.94 -8.87 4.91
C GLU A 107 5.03 -8.32 3.79
N ARG A 108 5.51 -8.33 2.54
CA ARG A 108 4.80 -7.77 1.37
C ARG A 108 4.24 -8.83 0.42
N THR A 109 4.49 -10.12 0.67
CA THR A 109 4.18 -11.19 -0.28
C THR A 109 3.17 -12.18 0.28
#